data_AF-A0A8J3XFR1-F1
#
_entry.id   AF-A0A8J3XFR1-F1
#
_cell.length_a   1.000
_cell.length_b   1.000
_cell.length_c   1.000
_cell.angle_alpha   90.00
_cell.angle_beta   90.00
_cell.angle_gamma   90.00
#
_symmetry.space_group_name_H-M   'P 1'
#
loop_
_entity.id
_entity.type
_entity.pdbx_description
1 polymer ?
#
loop_
_entity_poly.entity_id
_entity_poly.type
_entity_poly.pdbx_seq_one_letter_code
_entity_poly.pdbx_strand_id
1 'polypeptide(L)' 'MTPPPARIDVTRGQIVRIMVRSDATDVAHVHGYDKAAYLEPNKPGTIAFLADQSGLFAVETHISDLQLLQLAVH' A
#
# COMPACT_ATOMS: atom_id res chain seq x y z
N MET A 1 2.94 -13.31 -7.18
CA MET A 1 1.78 -12.96 -6.34
C MET A 1 0.53 -13.43 -7.06
N THR A 2 -0.29 -14.23 -6.40
CA THR A 2 -1.56 -14.69 -6.94
C THR A 2 -2.62 -14.38 -5.90
N PRO A 3 -3.67 -13.60 -6.21
CA PRO A 3 -3.98 -13.00 -7.53
C PRO A 3 -2.98 -11.90 -7.95
N PRO A 4 -2.96 -11.52 -9.25
CA PRO A 4 -2.16 -10.39 -9.72
C PRO A 4 -2.54 -9.09 -8.97
N PRO A 5 -1.60 -8.15 -8.83
CA PRO A 5 -1.84 -6.90 -8.10
C PRO A 5 -3.05 -6.15 -8.66
N ALA A 6 -4.00 -5.81 -7.80
CA ALA A 6 -5.18 -5.06 -8.20
C ALA A 6 -4.85 -3.57 -8.38
N ARG A 7 -5.60 -2.90 -9.26
CA ARG A 7 -5.66 -1.44 -9.32
C ARG A 7 -6.92 -0.96 -8.60
N ILE A 8 -6.78 0.08 -7.78
CA ILE A 8 -7.87 0.69 -7.03
C ILE A 8 -7.92 2.17 -7.37
N ASP A 9 -9.09 2.63 -7.83
CA ASP A 9 -9.34 4.04 -8.07
C ASP A 9 -9.68 4.77 -6.77
N VAL A 10 -9.09 5.93 -6.56
CA VAL A 10 -9.24 6.78 -5.36
C VAL A 10 -9.51 8.21 -5.81
N THR A 11 -10.48 8.87 -5.19
CA THR A 11 -10.72 10.29 -5.43
C THR A 11 -9.70 11.11 -4.63
N ARG A 12 -9.07 12.09 -5.28
CA ARG A 12 -8.15 13.02 -4.64
C ARG A 12 -8.82 13.72 -3.45
N GLY A 13 -8.10 13.78 -2.33
CA GLY A 13 -8.57 14.33 -1.06
C GLY A 13 -9.29 13.31 -0.16
N GLN A 14 -9.45 12.05 -0.59
CA GLN A 14 -9.93 11.00 0.29
C GLN A 14 -8.84 10.56 1.29
N ILE A 15 -9.29 10.18 2.50
CA ILE A 15 -8.44 9.44 3.43
C ILE A 15 -8.43 7.98 3.01
N VAL A 16 -7.25 7.49 2.61
CA VAL A 16 -7.02 6.09 2.26
C VAL A 16 -6.48 5.37 3.49
N ARG A 17 -6.99 4.17 3.74
CA ARG A 17 -6.47 3.26 4.77
C ARG A 17 -6.23 1.87 4.17
N ILE A 18 -4.97 1.47 4.10
CA ILE A 18 -4.55 0.16 3.59
C ILE A 18 -4.21 -0.71 4.79
N MET A 19 -4.85 -1.88 4.90
CA MET A 19 -4.50 -2.89 5.88
C MET A 19 -3.82 -4.07 5.18
N VAL A 20 -2.61 -4.40 5.61
CA VAL A 20 -1.81 -5.49 5.05
C VAL A 20 -1.60 -6.55 6.11
N ARG A 21 -1.86 -7.81 5.78
CA ARG A 21 -1.45 -8.97 6.59
C ARG A 21 -0.33 -9.70 5.87
N SER A 22 0.69 -10.06 6.62
CA SER A 22 1.84 -10.83 6.14
C SER A 22 2.04 -12.04 7.05
N ASP A 23 2.59 -13.11 6.48
CA ASP A 23 3.09 -14.28 7.21
C ASP A 23 4.59 -14.14 7.57
N ALA A 24 5.26 -13.10 7.07
CA ALA A 24 6.65 -12.76 7.34
C ALA A 24 6.81 -11.32 7.85
N THR A 25 7.95 -11.02 8.50
CA THR A 25 8.35 -9.65 8.83
C THR A 25 8.75 -8.90 7.56
N ASP A 26 8.19 -7.72 7.34
CA ASP A 26 8.49 -6.87 6.18
C ASP A 26 8.09 -5.40 6.45
N VAL A 27 8.14 -4.53 5.44
CA VAL A 27 7.67 -3.16 5.45
C VAL A 27 6.83 -2.90 4.21
N ALA A 28 5.52 -2.66 4.37
CA ALA A 28 4.70 -2.17 3.27
C ALA A 28 4.93 -0.66 3.09
N HIS A 29 5.02 -0.18 1.85
CA HIS A 29 5.16 1.25 1.57
C HIS A 29 4.33 1.69 0.36
N VAL A 30 3.93 2.97 0.37
CA VAL A 30 3.24 3.65 -0.72
C VAL A 30 4.23 4.60 -1.38
N HIS A 31 4.66 4.26 -2.59
CA HIS A 31 5.53 5.14 -3.39
C HIS A 31 4.84 6.48 -3.67
N GLY A 32 5.63 7.56 -3.70
CA GLY A 32 5.14 8.93 -3.92
C GLY A 32 4.62 9.64 -2.66
N TYR A 33 4.08 8.92 -1.67
CA TYR A 33 3.56 9.50 -0.42
C TYR A 33 4.53 9.42 0.78
N ASP A 34 5.63 8.67 0.65
CA ASP A 34 6.56 8.38 1.74
C ASP A 34 5.85 7.89 3.01
N LYS A 35 4.98 6.88 2.81
CA LYS A 35 4.21 6.24 3.88
C LYS A 35 4.55 4.77 3.93
N ALA A 36 4.75 4.27 5.13
CA ALA A 36 5.09 2.88 5.36
C ALA A 36 4.45 2.33 6.64
N ALA A 37 4.37 1.01 6.71
CA ALA A 37 4.00 0.27 7.91
C ALA A 37 4.87 -0.97 8.05
N TYR A 38 5.40 -1.19 9.26
CA TYR A 38 6.04 -2.45 9.61
C TYR A 38 5.00 -3.57 9.62
N LEU A 39 5.37 -4.71 9.04
CA LEU A 39 4.59 -5.92 9.03
C LEU A 39 5.23 -6.93 9.97
N GLU A 40 4.42 -7.53 10.83
CA GLU A 40 4.79 -8.66 11.66
C GLU A 40 3.94 -9.87 11.27
N PRO A 41 4.48 -11.10 11.36
CA PRO A 41 3.73 -12.32 11.08
C PRO A 41 2.38 -12.34 11.80
N ASN A 42 1.31 -12.55 11.04
CA ASN A 42 -0.07 -12.68 11.52
C ASN A 42 -0.66 -11.44 12.22
N LYS A 43 -0.01 -10.28 12.16
CA LYS A 43 -0.56 -9.01 12.65
C LYS A 43 -0.78 -8.04 11.50
N PRO A 44 -1.93 -7.32 11.46
CA PRO A 44 -2.18 -6.34 10.42
C PRO A 44 -1.32 -5.09 10.61
N GLY A 45 -0.53 -4.74 9.59
CA GLY A 45 0.04 -3.41 9.43
C GLY A 45 -0.97 -2.47 8.78
N THR A 46 -0.98 -1.19 9.16
CA THR A 46 -1.88 -0.19 8.59
C THR A 46 -1.13 1.04 8.10
N ILE A 47 -1.38 1.43 6.85
CA ILE A 47 -0.96 2.70 6.28
C ILE A 47 -2.21 3.58 6.13
N ALA A 48 -2.17 4.80 6.65
CA ALA A 48 -3.24 5.78 6.50
C ALA A 48 -2.68 7.12 6.02
N PHE A 49 -3.29 7.70 4.99
CA PHE A 49 -2.84 8.96 4.41
C PHE A 49 -3.96 9.69 3.67
N LEU A 50 -3.81 11.00 3.50
CA LEU A 50 -4.63 11.80 2.60
C LEU A 50 -4.11 11.62 1.17
N ALA A 51 -4.95 11.17 0.25
CA ALA A 51 -4.59 11.04 -1.15
C ALA A 51 -4.65 12.40 -1.87
N ASP A 52 -3.73 13.32 -1.56
CA ASP A 52 -3.73 14.70 -2.05
C ASP A 52 -2.94 14.94 -3.35
N GLN A 53 -2.28 13.90 -3.87
CA GLN A 53 -1.55 13.89 -5.14
C GLN A 53 -2.25 12.99 -6.15
N SER A 54 -2.62 13.54 -7.32
CA SER A 54 -3.11 12.73 -8.45
C SER A 54 -1.96 11.96 -9.09
N GLY A 55 -2.22 10.74 -9.56
CA GLY A 55 -1.20 9.88 -10.17
C GLY A 55 -1.46 8.40 -9.96
N LEU A 56 -0.51 7.58 -10.42
CA LEU A 56 -0.50 6.14 -10.18
C LEU A 56 0.61 5.81 -9.18
N PHE A 57 0.24 5.20 -8.07
CA PHE A 57 1.16 4.93 -6.96
C PHE A 57 1.21 3.44 -6.67
N ALA A 58 2.41 2.88 -6.63
CA ALA A 58 2.62 1.49 -6.26
C ALA A 58 2.60 1.33 -4.73
N VAL A 59 2.01 0.24 -4.27
CA VAL A 59 2.10 -0.22 -2.89
C VAL A 59 2.78 -1.58 -2.91
N GLU A 60 3.89 -1.69 -2.20
CA GLU A 60 4.72 -2.89 -2.22
C GLU A 60 5.37 -3.17 -0.86
N THR A 61 5.95 -4.36 -0.72
CA THR A 61 6.78 -4.73 0.43
C THR A 61 8.26 -4.45 0.13
N HIS A 62 9.00 -3.90 1.09
CA HIS A 62 10.40 -3.51 0.90
C HIS A 62 11.37 -4.70 0.86
N ILE A 63 11.23 -5.67 1.77
CA ILE A 63 12.16 -6.79 1.89
C ILE A 63 11.87 -7.84 0.83
N SER A 64 10.60 -8.22 0.68
CA SER A 64 10.20 -9.28 -0.26
C SER A 64 10.03 -8.79 -1.71
N ASP A 65 10.10 -7.48 -1.96
CA ASP A 65 9.94 -6.84 -3.27
C ASP A 65 8.64 -7.26 -4.00
N LEU A 66 7.54 -7.32 -3.24
CA LEU A 66 6.23 -7.76 -3.72
C LEU A 66 5.33 -6.55 -3.94
N GLN A 67 4.96 -6.29 -5.20
CA GLN A 67 3.88 -5.34 -5.50
C GLN A 67 2.54 -5.92 -5.01
N LEU A 68 1.87 -5.19 -4.12
CA LEU A 68 0.60 -5.56 -3.50
C LEU A 68 -0.60 -5.06 -4.33
N LEU A 69 -0.58 -3.76 -4.65
CA LEU A 69 -1.63 -3.09 -5.42
C LEU A 69 -1.10 -1.79 -6.05
N GLN A 70 -1.91 -1.19 -6.92
CA GLN A 70 -1.70 0.17 -7.41
C GLN A 70 -2.88 1.06 -7.05
N LEU A 71 -2.62 2.28 -6.60
CA LEU A 71 -3.62 3.31 -6.39
C LEU A 71 -3.61 4.29 -7.56
N ALA A 72 -4.74 4.45 -8.24
CA ALA A 72 -4.95 5.48 -9.23
C ALA A 72 -5.75 6.63 -8.59
N VAL A 73 -5.07 7.74 -8.30
CA VAL A 73 -5.69 8.91 -7.66
C VAL A 73 -6.06 9.94 -8.72
N HIS A 74 -7.35 10.28 -8.77
CA HIS A 74 -7.94 11.22 -9.71
C HIS A 74 -8.49 12.45 -9.01
#